data_AF-A0A8B7CJL1-F1
#
_entry.id   AF-A0A8B7CJL1-F1
#
_cell.length_a   1.000
_cell.length_b   1.000
_cell.length_c   1.000
_cell.angle_alpha   90.00
_cell.angle_beta   90.00
_cell.angle_gamma   90.00
#
_symmetry.space_group_name_H-M   'P 1'
#
loop_
_entity.id
_entity.type
_entity.pdbx_description
1 polymer ?
#
loop_
_entity_poly.entity_id
_entity_poly.type
_entity_poly.pdbx_seq_one_letter_code
_entity_poly.pdbx_strand_id
1 'polypeptide(L)'
;MSQLPLPVAKRYVLRLFISLKYVTANVVDRRSGRVVVTASSVEKALKEGLECGRTCNAKAAAAVGEVLAMRLKVDGLAQEPIYADAAKEVEKKGFKNRTKVWAILNALRSHGVNLHIDQDDHGSPACP
;
A
#
# COMPACT_ATOMS: atom_id res chain seq x y z
N MET A 1 -25.31 -4.38 -28.22
CA MET A 1 -24.96 -3.84 -26.88
C MET A 1 -23.97 -4.80 -26.25
N SER A 2 -22.70 -4.73 -26.67
CA SER A 2 -21.68 -5.69 -26.23
C SER A 2 -20.70 -4.92 -25.37
N GLN A 3 -20.92 -4.85 -24.06
CA GLN A 3 -19.87 -4.45 -23.13
C GLN A 3 -18.81 -5.54 -23.19
N LEU A 4 -17.67 -5.25 -23.83
CA LEU A 4 -16.47 -6.05 -23.63
C LEU A 4 -16.18 -6.08 -22.12
N PRO A 5 -15.86 -7.25 -21.53
CA PRO A 5 -15.35 -7.29 -20.18
C PRO A 5 -14.05 -6.49 -20.18
N LEU A 6 -14.09 -5.28 -19.60
CA LEU A 6 -12.90 -4.51 -19.30
C LEU A 6 -11.94 -5.49 -18.61
N PRO A 7 -10.69 -5.64 -19.08
CA PRO A 7 -9.75 -6.57 -18.50
C PRO A 7 -9.73 -6.34 -17.00
N VAL A 8 -9.57 -7.43 -16.23
CA VAL A 8 -9.41 -7.48 -14.76
C VAL A 8 -8.14 -6.73 -14.30
N ALA A 9 -7.98 -5.50 -14.76
CA ALA A 9 -6.78 -4.72 -14.75
C ALA A 9 -6.84 -3.82 -13.51
N LYS A 10 -6.25 -4.31 -12.42
CA LYS A 10 -5.87 -3.53 -11.24
C LYS A 10 -6.97 -2.56 -10.77
N ARG A 11 -8.05 -3.09 -10.20
CA ARG A 11 -9.19 -2.29 -9.68
C ARG A 11 -8.73 -1.31 -8.62
N TYR A 12 -8.03 -1.81 -7.60
CA TYR A 12 -7.50 -0.99 -6.52
C TYR A 12 -6.00 -0.83 -6.65
N VAL A 13 -5.53 0.40 -6.63
CA VAL A 13 -4.10 0.75 -6.72
C VAL A 13 -3.68 1.44 -5.42
N LEU A 14 -2.69 0.87 -4.75
CA LEU A 14 -2.09 1.44 -3.55
C LEU A 14 -0.96 2.40 -3.93
N ARG A 15 -1.10 3.68 -3.58
CA ARG A 15 -0.06 4.70 -3.63
C ARG A 15 0.49 4.97 -2.24
N LEU A 16 1.82 4.99 -2.12
CA LEU A 16 2.51 5.14 -0.84
C LEU A 16 3.37 6.39 -0.84
N PHE A 17 2.99 7.39 -0.04
CA PHE A 17 3.79 8.59 0.10
C PHE A 17 4.63 8.55 1.38
N ILE A 18 5.90 8.14 1.24
CA ILE A 18 6.84 8.04 2.36
C ILE A 18 7.83 9.22 2.35
N SER A 19 7.83 10.04 3.38
CA SER A 19 8.77 11.15 3.57
C SER A 19 9.76 10.86 4.72
N LEU A 20 10.71 11.78 4.94
CA LEU A 20 11.64 11.72 6.06
C LEU A 20 10.95 11.66 7.42
N LYS A 21 9.84 12.39 7.60
CA LYS A 21 9.11 12.49 8.87
C LYS A 21 7.80 11.69 8.92
N TYR A 22 7.16 11.41 7.79
CA TYR A 22 5.78 10.92 7.76
C TYR A 22 5.58 9.84 6.70
N VAL A 23 4.63 8.96 6.93
CA VAL A 23 4.22 7.88 6.03
C VAL A 23 2.73 8.00 5.78
N THR A 24 2.34 7.94 4.51
CA THR A 24 0.95 7.99 4.08
C THR A 24 0.70 6.91 3.03
N ALA A 25 -0.46 6.28 3.08
CA ALA A 25 -0.91 5.25 2.16
C ALA A 25 -2.32 5.59 1.65
N ASN A 26 -2.51 5.56 0.33
CA ASN A 26 -3.79 5.85 -0.32
C ASN A 26 -4.13 4.72 -1.27
N VAL A 27 -5.33 4.17 -1.15
CA VAL A 27 -5.91 3.22 -2.08
C VAL A 27 -6.85 3.98 -3.01
N VAL A 28 -6.56 3.92 -4.30
CA VAL A 28 -7.36 4.55 -5.35
C VAL A 28 -8.04 3.47 -6.16
N ASP A 29 -9.35 3.59 -6.36
CA ASP A 29 -10.07 2.75 -7.29
C ASP A 29 -9.92 3.31 -8.71
N ARG A 30 -9.32 2.53 -9.60
CA ARG A 30 -9.09 2.89 -11.00
C ARG A 30 -10.39 2.91 -11.80
N ARG A 31 -11.40 2.15 -11.36
CA ARG A 31 -12.71 2.12 -12.02
C ARG A 31 -13.49 3.42 -11.82
N SER A 32 -13.49 3.95 -10.61
CA SER A 32 -14.18 5.19 -10.23
C SER A 32 -13.27 6.42 -10.27
N GLY A 33 -11.95 6.25 -10.32
CA GLY A 33 -10.96 7.33 -10.22
C GLY A 33 -10.94 8.03 -8.87
N ARG A 34 -11.47 7.38 -7.81
CA ARG A 34 -11.63 7.97 -6.47
C ARG A 34 -10.76 7.26 -5.45
N VAL A 35 -10.33 8.01 -4.44
CA VAL A 35 -9.63 7.44 -3.28
C VAL A 35 -10.66 6.73 -2.41
N VAL A 36 -10.52 5.43 -2.24
CA VAL A 36 -11.44 4.63 -1.41
C VAL A 36 -11.00 4.62 0.05
N VAL A 37 -9.70 4.46 0.29
CA VAL A 37 -9.15 4.40 1.64
C VAL A 37 -7.87 5.21 1.68
N THR A 38 -7.69 6.01 2.71
CA THR A 38 -6.42 6.68 3.02
C THR A 38 -6.02 6.31 4.44
N ALA A 39 -4.73 6.21 4.74
CA ALA A 39 -4.20 6.06 6.08
C ALA A 39 -2.86 6.80 6.20
N SER A 40 -2.65 7.55 7.29
CA SER A 40 -1.43 8.34 7.46
C SER A 40 -0.92 8.32 8.88
N SER A 41 0.40 8.23 9.09
CA SER A 41 1.00 8.32 10.43
C SER A 41 0.81 9.68 11.10
N VAL A 42 0.34 10.68 10.36
CA VAL A 42 0.00 12.03 10.87
C VAL A 42 -1.43 12.14 11.37
N GLU A 43 -2.27 11.13 11.13
CA GLU A 43 -3.63 11.13 11.67
C GLU A 43 -3.61 11.12 13.18
N LYS A 44 -4.54 11.88 13.78
CA LYS A 44 -4.61 12.07 15.23
C LYS A 44 -4.66 10.72 15.99
N ALA A 45 -5.44 9.76 15.47
CA ALA A 45 -5.53 8.40 16.01
C ALA A 45 -4.18 7.65 16.04
N LEU A 46 -3.36 7.79 14.99
CA LEU A 46 -2.04 7.17 14.94
C LEU A 46 -1.00 7.98 15.72
N LYS A 47 -1.13 9.31 15.73
CA LYS A 47 -0.23 10.24 16.42
C LYS A 47 -0.36 10.13 17.95
N GLU A 48 -1.57 9.93 18.47
CA GLU A 48 -1.84 9.69 19.88
C GLU A 48 -1.34 8.29 20.32
N GLY A 49 -1.36 7.29 19.44
CA GLY A 49 -0.81 5.95 19.72
C GLY A 49 0.72 5.81 19.49
N LEU A 50 1.33 6.70 18.71
CA LEU A 50 2.77 6.74 18.39
C LEU A 50 3.44 7.99 18.98
N GLU A 51 3.34 8.19 20.29
CA GLU A 51 4.16 9.16 21.05
C GLU A 51 5.65 8.76 21.11
N CYS A 52 6.20 8.36 19.98
CA CYS A 52 7.55 7.85 19.85
C CYS A 52 8.39 8.91 19.14
N GLY A 53 9.08 9.72 19.94
CA GLY A 53 10.00 10.76 19.47
C GLY A 53 11.02 10.25 18.46
N ARG A 54 11.35 11.09 17.46
CA ARG A 54 12.42 11.06 16.43
C ARG A 54 12.72 9.75 15.64
N THR A 55 12.31 8.56 16.06
CA THR A 55 12.84 7.26 15.54
C THR A 55 11.76 6.28 15.04
N CYS A 56 10.47 6.58 15.17
CA CYS A 56 9.41 5.60 14.85
C CYS A 56 9.07 5.42 13.35
N ASN A 57 10.06 5.47 12.47
CA ASN A 57 9.88 5.33 11.02
C ASN A 57 9.28 3.99 10.59
N ALA A 58 9.75 2.87 11.15
CA ALA A 58 9.24 1.53 10.80
C ALA A 58 7.94 1.21 11.55
N LYS A 59 7.83 1.60 12.82
CA LYS A 59 6.65 1.35 13.66
C LYS A 59 5.44 2.15 13.17
N ALA A 60 5.64 3.41 12.77
CA ALA A 60 4.60 4.23 12.17
C ALA A 60 4.14 3.69 10.82
N ALA A 61 5.07 3.14 10.02
CA ALA A 61 4.75 2.49 8.76
C ALA A 61 3.88 1.23 8.99
N ALA A 62 4.26 0.36 9.93
CA ALA A 62 3.46 -0.80 10.30
C ALA A 62 2.05 -0.40 10.76
N ALA A 63 1.95 0.59 11.66
CA ALA A 63 0.66 1.06 12.17
C ALA A 63 -0.23 1.70 11.07
N VAL A 64 0.37 2.40 10.10
CA VAL A 64 -0.37 2.88 8.91
C VAL A 64 -0.90 1.71 8.09
N GLY A 65 -0.08 0.68 7.86
CA GLY A 65 -0.51 -0.53 7.16
C GLY A 65 -1.65 -1.24 7.89
N GLU A 66 -1.60 -1.28 9.22
CA GLU A 66 -2.60 -1.90 10.07
C GLU A 66 -3.95 -1.16 10.02
N VAL A 67 -3.93 0.17 10.18
CA VAL A 67 -5.11 1.02 10.07
C VAL A 67 -5.71 0.95 8.67
N LEU A 68 -4.85 0.94 7.64
CA LEU A 68 -5.30 0.78 6.26
C LEU A 68 -5.99 -0.57 6.07
N ALA A 69 -5.41 -1.65 6.58
CA ALA A 69 -5.97 -3.00 6.52
C ALA A 69 -7.34 -3.08 7.21
N MET A 70 -7.46 -2.48 8.40
CA MET A 70 -8.73 -2.40 9.13
C MET A 70 -9.78 -1.62 8.33
N ARG A 71 -9.43 -0.47 7.76
CA ARG A 71 -10.35 0.33 6.94
C ARG A 71 -10.81 -0.45 5.71
N LEU A 72 -9.91 -1.16 5.04
CA LEU A 72 -10.23 -2.05 3.92
C LEU A 72 -11.17 -3.20 4.31
N LYS A 73 -11.03 -3.76 5.52
CA LYS A 73 -11.95 -4.77 6.04
C LYS A 73 -13.34 -4.21 6.29
N VAL A 74 -13.42 -3.01 6.89
CA VAL A 74 -14.70 -2.34 7.18
C VAL A 74 -15.46 -2.04 5.87
N ASP A 75 -14.75 -1.61 4.84
CA ASP A 75 -15.31 -1.38 3.50
C ASP A 75 -15.67 -2.68 2.74
N GLY A 76 -15.30 -3.85 3.28
CA GLY A 76 -15.51 -5.15 2.61
C GLY A 76 -14.53 -5.43 1.47
N LEU A 77 -13.54 -4.56 1.25
CA LEU A 77 -12.55 -4.62 0.18
C LEU A 77 -11.32 -5.49 0.51
N ALA A 78 -11.25 -6.07 1.71
CA ALA A 78 -10.09 -6.88 2.13
C ALA A 78 -9.87 -8.15 1.29
N GLN A 79 -10.93 -8.68 0.68
CA GLN A 79 -10.88 -9.82 -0.24
C GLN A 79 -10.52 -9.41 -1.67
N GLU A 80 -10.72 -8.14 -2.04
CA GLU A 80 -10.39 -7.66 -3.38
C GLU A 80 -8.88 -7.54 -3.54
N PRO A 81 -8.35 -7.89 -4.74
CA PRO A 81 -6.94 -7.79 -5.02
C PRO A 81 -6.53 -6.31 -5.08
N ILE A 82 -5.78 -5.88 -4.08
CA ILE A 82 -5.20 -4.54 -4.03
C ILE A 82 -3.81 -4.60 -4.66
N TYR A 83 -3.65 -3.89 -5.76
CA TYR A 83 -2.38 -3.84 -6.46
C TYR A 83 -1.52 -2.76 -5.83
N ALA A 84 -0.39 -3.18 -5.27
CA ALA A 84 0.60 -2.29 -4.72
C ALA A 84 1.79 -2.20 -5.69
N ASP A 85 1.97 -1.04 -6.32
CA ASP A 85 3.15 -0.73 -7.15
C ASP A 85 4.36 -0.44 -6.25
N ALA A 86 4.76 -1.43 -5.44
CA ALA A 86 5.87 -1.31 -4.50
C ALA A 86 7.21 -1.06 -5.23
N ALA A 87 7.41 -1.65 -6.42
CA ALA A 87 8.59 -1.44 -7.24
C ALA A 87 8.74 0.04 -7.65
N LYS A 88 7.67 0.64 -8.18
CA LYS A 88 7.63 2.04 -8.61
C LYS A 88 7.81 3.03 -7.45
N GLU A 89 7.27 2.71 -6.29
CA GLU A 89 7.44 3.52 -5.07
C GLU A 89 8.84 3.39 -4.47
N VAL A 90 9.48 2.21 -4.55
CA VAL A 90 10.85 1.99 -4.10
C VAL A 90 11.87 2.61 -5.07
N GLU A 91 11.67 2.50 -6.37
CA GLU A 91 12.50 3.13 -7.40
C GLU A 91 12.44 4.66 -7.32
N LYS A 92 11.24 5.24 -7.13
CA LYS A 92 11.09 6.70 -7.00
C LYS A 92 11.68 7.29 -5.71
N LYS A 93 11.81 6.50 -4.64
CA LYS A 93 12.10 7.01 -3.30
C LYS A 93 13.36 6.43 -2.64
N GLY A 94 14.04 5.52 -3.31
CA GLY A 94 15.35 5.00 -2.95
C GLY A 94 15.34 3.89 -1.90
N PHE A 95 16.49 3.21 -1.79
CA PHE A 95 16.68 1.98 -0.99
C PHE A 95 16.28 2.11 0.49
N LYS A 96 16.42 3.31 1.09
CA LYS A 96 16.08 3.59 2.49
C LYS A 96 14.58 3.47 2.78
N ASN A 97 13.73 3.57 1.76
CA ASN A 97 12.29 3.48 1.91
C ASN A 97 11.78 2.03 1.76
N ARG A 98 12.60 1.10 1.26
CA ARG A 98 12.24 -0.32 1.11
C ARG A 98 11.76 -0.93 2.44
N THR A 99 12.48 -0.67 3.53
CA THR A 99 12.11 -1.20 4.86
C THR A 99 10.76 -0.67 5.34
N LYS A 100 10.43 0.59 5.06
CA LYS A 100 9.13 1.19 5.41
C LYS A 100 7.99 0.60 4.58
N VAL A 101 8.20 0.45 3.27
CA VAL A 101 7.22 -0.20 2.36
C VAL A 101 6.99 -1.64 2.81
N TRP A 102 8.06 -2.38 3.12
CA TRP A 102 7.97 -3.77 3.56
C TRP A 102 7.23 -3.91 4.90
N ALA A 103 7.42 -2.98 5.83
CA ALA A 103 6.67 -2.95 7.09
C ALA A 103 5.15 -2.78 6.86
N ILE A 104 4.75 -1.93 5.92
CA ILE A 104 3.34 -1.70 5.55
C ILE A 104 2.75 -2.95 4.91
N LEU A 105 3.46 -3.53 3.94
CA LEU A 105 3.05 -4.76 3.27
C LEU A 105 2.93 -5.94 4.24
N ASN A 106 3.88 -6.06 5.17
CA ASN A 106 3.83 -7.10 6.20
C ASN A 106 2.63 -6.91 7.14
N ALA A 107 2.32 -5.68 7.56
CA ALA A 107 1.14 -5.39 8.39
C ALA A 107 -0.16 -5.74 7.66
N LEU A 108 -0.30 -5.34 6.40
CA LEU A 108 -1.45 -5.68 5.55
C LEU A 108 -1.60 -7.21 5.37
N ARG A 109 -0.49 -7.92 5.12
CA ARG A 109 -0.48 -9.39 4.98
C ARG A 109 -0.84 -10.08 6.29
N SER A 110 -0.31 -9.59 7.42
CA SER A 110 -0.64 -10.11 8.76
C SER A 110 -2.12 -9.95 9.09
N HIS A 111 -2.77 -8.91 8.54
CA HIS A 111 -4.21 -8.70 8.66
C HIS A 111 -5.03 -9.48 7.62
N GLY A 112 -4.42 -10.25 6.73
CA GLY A 112 -5.15 -11.06 5.74
C GLY A 112 -5.74 -10.24 4.58
N VAL A 113 -5.13 -9.11 4.23
CA VAL A 113 -5.51 -8.33 3.03
C VAL A 113 -4.88 -8.97 1.80
N ASN A 114 -5.67 -9.15 0.74
CA ASN A 114 -5.23 -9.77 -0.50
C ASN A 114 -4.41 -8.78 -1.36
N LEU A 115 -3.13 -8.62 -1.02
CA LEU A 115 -2.20 -7.73 -1.71
C LEU A 115 -1.53 -8.41 -2.90
N HIS A 116 -1.60 -7.78 -4.07
CA HIS A 116 -0.85 -8.17 -5.25
C HIS A 116 0.28 -7.16 -5.48
N ILE A 117 1.51 -7.59 -5.24
CA ILE A 117 2.69 -6.75 -5.46
C ILE A 117 3.24 -7.13 -6.83
N ASP A 118 3.18 -6.18 -7.77
CA ASP A 118 3.86 -6.32 -9.04
C ASP A 118 5.36 -6.10 -8.75
N GLN A 119 6.07 -7.19 -8.43
CA GLN A 119 7.50 -7.20 -8.68
C GLN A 119 7.62 -7.34 -10.18
N ASP A 120 8.03 -6.25 -10.85
CA ASP A 120 8.53 -6.34 -12.21
C ASP A 120 9.56 -7.46 -12.21
N ASP A 121 9.19 -8.59 -12.81
CA ASP A 121 10.06 -9.71 -13.08
C ASP A 121 11.18 -9.14 -13.96
N HIS A 122 12.28 -8.77 -13.32
CA HIS A 122 13.49 -8.39 -14.01
C HIS A 122 13.94 -9.61 -14.80
N GLY A 123 13.53 -9.64 -16.06
CA GLY A 123 14.06 -10.44 -17.16
C GLY A 123 14.43 -11.88 -16.79
N SER A 124 13.62 -12.82 -17.22
CA SER A 124 14.16 -14.11 -17.63
C SER A 124 14.91 -13.92 -18.97
N PRO A 125 16.27 -13.88 -19.06
CA PRO A 125 16.93 -14.15 -20.33
C PRO A 125 16.83 -15.66 -20.58
N ALA A 126 15.71 -16.09 -21.17
CA ALA A 126 15.62 -17.43 -21.73
C ALA A 126 16.25 -17.41 -23.13
N CYS A 127 17.53 -17.78 -23.22
CA CYS A 127 18.19 -18.20 -24.45
C CYS A 127 18.69 -19.63 -24.27
N PRO A 128 18.36 -20.54 -25.20
CA PRO A 128 19.31 -21.52 -25.71
C PRO A 128 19.82 -21.13 -27.11
#